data_AF-A0A965PJ38-F1
#
_entry.id   AF-A0A965PJ38-F1
#
_cell.length_a   1.000
_cell.length_b   1.000
_cell.length_c   1.000
_cell.angle_alpha   90.00
_cell.angle_beta   90.00
_cell.angle_gamma   90.00
#
_symmetry.space_group_name_H-M   'P 1'
#
loop_
_entity.id
_entity.type
_entity.pdbx_description
1 polymer ?
#
loop_
_entity_poly.entity_id
_entity_poly.type
_entity_poly.pdbx_seq_one_letter_code
_entity_poly.pdbx_strand_id
1 'polypeptide(L)'
;MTLSEIAQYAGEKVGKTDSDTLVFLQKAASLAYRRVWNFAPWRETVTSSTYSVGTNRTITLGTNVETPLSVSYDQAEVEPIDLATI
;
A
#
# COMPACT_ATOMS: atom_id res chain seq x y z
N MET A 1 3.71 -5.38 -6.61
CA MET A 1 4.88 -4.96 -7.39
C MET A 1 5.71 -4.01 -6.54
N THR A 2 6.95 -4.36 -6.23
CA THR A 2 7.87 -3.59 -5.40
C THR A 2 8.49 -2.42 -6.19
N LEU A 3 9.05 -1.42 -5.49
CA LEU A 3 9.78 -0.31 -6.14
C LEU A 3 10.94 -0.81 -7.00
N SER A 4 11.58 -1.90 -6.58
CA SER A 4 12.67 -2.54 -7.31
C SER A 4 12.20 -3.17 -8.62
N GLU A 5 11.06 -3.86 -8.60
CA GLU A 5 10.43 -4.43 -9.81
C GLU A 5 10.00 -3.33 -10.80
N ILE A 6 9.47 -2.21 -10.29
CA ILE A 6 9.10 -1.05 -11.11
C ILE A 6 10.33 -0.42 -11.78
N ALA A 7 11.40 -0.22 -11.01
CA ALA A 7 12.63 0.37 -11.52
C ALA A 7 13.30 -0.51 -12.56
N GLN A 8 13.33 -1.83 -12.33
CA GLN A 8 13.84 -2.82 -13.27
C GLN A 8 13.05 -2.78 -14.58
N TYR A 9 11.73 -2.84 -14.50
CA TYR A 9 10.85 -2.75 -15.66
C TYR A 9 11.07 -1.46 -16.46
N ALA A 10 11.11 -0.31 -15.78
CA ALA A 10 11.34 0.98 -16.44
C ALA A 10 12.73 1.06 -17.08
N GLY A 11 13.76 0.55 -16.40
CA GLY A 11 15.14 0.48 -16.90
C GLY A 11 15.26 -0.35 -18.17
N GLU A 12 14.59 -1.50 -18.22
CA GLU A 12 14.53 -2.36 -19.41
C GLU A 12 13.89 -1.66 -20.61
N LYS A 13 12.85 -0.84 -20.39
CA LYS A 13 12.20 -0.08 -21.47
C LYS A 13 13.08 1.00 -22.08
N VAL A 14 13.99 1.57 -21.29
CA VAL A 14 14.92 2.61 -21.76
C VAL A 14 16.30 2.07 -22.07
N GLY A 15 16.50 0.74 -21.97
CA GLY A 15 17.78 0.08 -22.23
C GLY A 15 18.89 0.44 -21.24
N LYS A 16 18.55 0.87 -20.02
CA LYS A 16 19.49 1.25 -18.97
C LYS A 16 19.14 0.57 -17.65
N THR A 17 19.89 -0.48 -17.34
CA THR A 17 19.74 -1.30 -16.12
C THR A 17 20.99 -1.24 -15.24
N ASP A 18 21.82 -0.21 -15.40
CA ASP A 18 22.93 0.04 -14.49
C ASP A 18 22.42 0.45 -13.10
N SER A 19 23.23 0.18 -12.07
CA SER A 19 22.84 0.36 -10.67
C SER A 19 22.41 1.78 -10.35
N ASP A 20 23.08 2.79 -10.92
CA ASP A 20 22.77 4.20 -10.64
C ASP A 20 21.42 4.58 -11.25
N THR A 21 21.15 4.14 -12.49
CA THR A 21 19.85 4.33 -13.14
C THR A 21 18.72 3.64 -12.36
N LEU A 22 18.92 2.42 -11.89
CA LEU A 22 17.90 1.71 -11.11
C LEU A 22 17.61 2.42 -9.79
N VAL A 23 18.62 2.91 -9.07
CA VAL A 23 18.44 3.70 -7.85
C VAL A 23 17.67 4.99 -8.13
N PHE A 24 17.98 5.68 -9.24
CA PHE A 24 17.24 6.86 -9.65
C PHE A 24 15.75 6.53 -9.94
N LEU A 25 15.49 5.46 -10.70
CA LEU A 25 14.14 5.05 -11.05
C LEU A 25 13.33 4.61 -9.83
N GLN A 26 13.94 3.95 -8.85
CA GLN A 26 13.30 3.62 -7.56
C GLN A 26 12.87 4.89 -6.82
N LYS A 27 13.75 5.91 -6.76
CA LYS A 27 13.42 7.22 -6.15
C LYS A 27 12.31 7.93 -6.90
N ALA A 28 12.34 7.92 -8.23
CA ALA A 28 11.30 8.51 -9.07
C ALA A 28 9.95 7.81 -8.86
N ALA A 29 9.93 6.48 -8.81
CA ALA A 29 8.72 5.69 -8.52
C ALA A 29 8.17 6.01 -7.12
N SER A 30 9.02 6.06 -6.09
CA SER A 30 8.61 6.43 -4.73
C SER A 30 7.97 7.83 -4.67
N LEU A 31 8.57 8.80 -5.37
CA LEU A 31 8.03 10.16 -5.45
C LEU A 31 6.70 10.18 -6.19
N ALA A 32 6.56 9.43 -7.28
CA ALA A 32 5.31 9.31 -8.03
C ALA A 32 4.20 8.71 -7.15
N TYR A 33 4.48 7.65 -6.39
CA TYR A 33 3.54 7.09 -5.41
C TYR A 33 3.12 8.12 -4.38
N ARG A 34 4.06 8.85 -3.78
CA ARG A 34 3.75 9.92 -2.82
C ARG A 34 2.91 11.02 -3.45
N ARG A 35 3.19 11.39 -4.70
CA ARG A 35 2.39 12.38 -5.43
C ARG A 35 0.98 11.86 -5.66
N VAL A 36 0.79 10.66 -6.20
CA VAL A 36 -0.53 10.04 -6.35
C VAL A 36 -1.27 9.95 -5.00
N TRP A 37 -0.55 9.60 -3.93
CA TRP A 37 -1.06 9.56 -2.56
C TRP A 37 -1.41 10.93 -1.96
N ASN A 38 -0.81 12.01 -2.47
CA ASN A 38 -1.05 13.37 -1.98
C ASN A 38 -1.96 14.17 -2.90
N PHE A 39 -2.14 13.76 -4.16
CA PHE A 39 -2.65 14.62 -5.23
C PHE A 39 -4.11 14.36 -5.63
N ALA A 40 -4.82 13.36 -5.08
CA ALA A 40 -6.10 12.99 -5.69
C ALA A 40 -7.32 12.88 -4.74
N PRO A 41 -8.52 13.25 -5.25
CA PRO A 41 -9.82 13.32 -4.56
C PRO A 41 -10.31 12.01 -3.94
N TRP A 42 -9.60 10.90 -4.15
CA TRP A 42 -9.88 9.65 -3.42
C TRP A 42 -9.68 9.82 -1.90
N ARG A 43 -8.91 10.82 -1.43
CA ARG A 43 -8.90 11.17 0.00
C ARG A 43 -10.27 11.56 0.54
N GLU A 44 -11.13 12.15 -0.29
CA GLU A 44 -12.51 12.49 0.09
C GLU A 44 -13.42 11.25 0.09
N THR A 45 -13.05 10.20 -0.67
CA THR A 45 -13.76 8.91 -0.68
C THR A 45 -13.20 7.90 0.33
N VAL A 46 -12.01 8.14 0.89
CA VAL A 46 -11.46 7.33 1.98
C VAL A 46 -12.27 7.65 3.24
N THR A 47 -13.06 6.67 3.64
CA THR A 47 -13.83 6.72 4.87
C THR A 47 -13.18 5.83 5.91
N SER A 48 -13.29 6.21 7.18
CA SER A 48 -12.95 5.34 8.30
C SER A 48 -14.22 4.66 8.80
N SER A 49 -14.12 3.36 9.07
CA SER A 49 -15.17 2.59 9.75
C SER A 49 -14.57 1.97 11.00
N THR A 50 -15.16 2.26 12.16
CA THR A 50 -14.73 1.70 13.44
C THR A 50 -15.59 0.51 13.78
N TYR A 51 -14.96 -0.64 14.04
CA TYR A 51 -15.64 -1.86 14.46
C TYR A 51 -15.20 -2.20 15.89
N SER A 52 -16.16 -2.47 16.78
CA SER A 52 -15.85 -2.94 18.13
C SER A 52 -15.31 -4.37 18.05
N VAL A 53 -14.12 -4.57 18.58
CA VAL A 53 -13.48 -5.89 18.68
C VAL A 53 -13.99 -6.55 19.96
N GLY A 54 -14.75 -7.64 19.83
CA GLY A 54 -15.18 -8.46 20.96
C GLY A 54 -14.10 -9.48 21.35
N THR A 55 -14.51 -10.60 21.95
CA THR A 55 -13.63 -11.75 22.21
C THR A 55 -13.28 -12.57 20.96
N ASN A 56 -13.83 -12.20 19.79
CA ASN A 56 -13.63 -12.91 18.54
C ASN A 56 -12.29 -12.56 17.88
N ARG A 57 -11.60 -13.57 17.34
CA ARG A 57 -10.34 -13.42 16.60
C ARG A 57 -10.52 -12.94 15.15
N THR A 58 -11.76 -12.88 14.68
CA THR A 58 -12.11 -12.50 13.30
C THR A 58 -13.20 -11.44 13.34
N ILE A 59 -13.00 -10.36 12.59
CA ILE A 59 -13.95 -9.27 12.45
C ILE A 59 -14.43 -9.24 11.00
N THR A 60 -15.74 -9.31 10.80
CA THR A 60 -16.35 -9.18 9.47
C THR A 60 -16.63 -7.70 9.22
N LEU A 61 -16.08 -7.16 8.13
CA LEU A 61 -16.32 -5.79 7.71
C LEU A 61 -17.72 -5.67 7.08
N GLY A 62 -18.36 -4.51 7.24
CA GLY A 62 -19.68 -4.24 6.67
C GLY A 62 -19.63 -3.96 5.15
N THR A 63 -20.81 -3.91 4.51
CA THR A 63 -20.95 -3.68 3.05
C THR A 63 -20.46 -2.32 2.56
N ASN A 64 -20.16 -1.39 3.46
CA ASN A 64 -19.65 -0.06 3.15
C ASN A 64 -18.12 -0.05 2.95
N VAL A 65 -17.45 -1.17 3.22
CA VAL A 65 -16.00 -1.33 3.04
C VAL A 65 -15.76 -2.25 1.84
N GLU A 66 -15.43 -1.65 0.70
CA GLU A 66 -15.14 -2.39 -0.53
C GLU A 66 -13.70 -2.92 -0.56
N THR A 67 -12.74 -2.11 -0.11
CA THR A 67 -11.32 -2.49 -0.08
C THR A 67 -10.64 -1.88 1.15
N PRO A 68 -10.27 -2.69 2.16
CA PRO A 68 -9.51 -2.19 3.31
C PRO A 68 -8.08 -1.83 2.85
N LEU A 69 -7.65 -0.61 3.13
CA LEU A 69 -6.30 -0.11 2.78
C LEU A 69 -5.33 -0.19 3.96
N SER A 70 -5.82 0.07 5.17
CA SER A 70 -5.06 -0.06 6.42
C SER A 70 -6.00 -0.36 7.58
N VAL A 71 -5.46 -0.94 8.65
CA VAL A 71 -6.18 -1.25 9.88
C VAL A 71 -5.38 -0.70 11.06
N SER A 72 -6.07 -0.08 12.02
CA SER A 72 -5.47 0.33 13.28
C SER A 72 -6.27 -0.20 14.46
N TYR A 73 -5.58 -0.50 15.55
CA TYR A 73 -6.13 -0.91 16.83
C TYR A 73 -5.57 0.00 17.92
N ASP A 74 -6.43 0.61 18.73
CA ASP A 74 -6.02 1.59 19.75
C ASP A 74 -5.05 2.66 19.24
N GLN A 75 -5.34 3.21 18.06
CA GLN A 75 -4.51 4.24 17.38
C GLN A 75 -3.12 3.76 16.90
N ALA A 76 -2.80 2.47 17.05
CA ALA A 76 -1.61 1.86 16.47
C ALA A 76 -1.96 1.15 15.15
N GLU A 77 -1.20 1.41 14.09
CA GLU A 77 -1.34 0.68 12.82
C GLU A 77 -0.98 -0.80 13.03
N VAL A 78 -1.83 -1.68 12.50
CA VAL A 78 -1.65 -3.12 12.58
C VAL A 78 -1.05 -3.58 11.26
N GLU A 79 0.14 -4.16 11.31
CA GLU A 79 0.71 -4.81 10.15
C GLU A 79 0.02 -6.17 9.93
N PRO A 80 -0.29 -6.53 8.67
CA PRO A 80 -0.80 -7.85 8.36
C PRO A 80 0.24 -8.90 8.76
N ILE A 81 -0.13 -9.78 9.69
CA ILE A 81 0.64 -11.00 9.93
C ILE A 81 0.26 -12.00 8.85
N ASP A 82 1.23 -12.50 8.09
CA ASP A 82 1.00 -13.64 7.22
C ASP A 82 0.52 -14.81 8.09
N LEU A 83 -0.78 -15.11 8.03
CA LEU A 83 -1.26 -16.38 8.58
C LEU A 83 -0.65 -17.47 7.71
N ALA A 84 0.24 -18.27 8.30
CA ALA A 84 0.61 -19.55 7.72
C ALA A 84 -0.70 -20.29 7.41
N THR A 85 -0.94 -20.53 6.13
CA THR A 85 -2.11 -21.28 5.67
C THR A 85 -2.01 -22.66 6.31
N ILE A 86 -2.94 -22.98 7.21
CA ILE A 86 -3.09 -24.35 7.75
C ILE A 86 -3.67 -25.23 6.66
#